data_AF-A0A959HPL2-F1
#
_entry.id   AF-A0A959HPL2-F1
#
_cell.length_a   1.000
_cell.length_b   1.000
_cell.length_c   1.000
_cell.angle_alpha   90.00
_cell.angle_beta   90.00
_cell.angle_gamma   90.00
#
_symmetry.space_group_name_H-M   'P 1'
#
loop_
_entity.id
_entity.type
_entity.pdbx_description
1 polymer ?
#
loop_
_entity_poly.entity_id
_entity_poly.type
_entity_poly.pdbx_seq_one_letter_code
_entity_poly.pdbx_strand_id
1 'polypeptide(L)'
;MKGGNEFSRKVLSEDAMEWISKLYSMMTVKDYGRGSIKSYVNEMTLLFKYYHHKDVDQITQEDIEKYLLYQTIQLKTYCTKPVKHWALDGFIVTT
;
A
#
# COMPACT_ATOMS: atom_id res chain seq x y z
N MET A 1 1.00 -12.47 10.47
CA MET A 1 0.68 -11.43 9.47
C MET A 1 0.96 -11.97 8.06
N LYS A 2 -0.05 -12.50 7.37
CA LYS A 2 0.05 -12.91 5.95
C LYS A 2 -1.10 -12.27 5.18
N GLY A 3 -0.86 -11.06 4.68
CA GLY A 3 -1.73 -10.31 3.79
C GLY A 3 -0.88 -9.62 2.73
N GLY A 4 -0.04 -10.40 2.05
CA GLY A 4 0.76 -9.87 0.94
C GLY A 4 -0.11 -9.87 -0.31
N ASN A 5 -0.59 -8.69 -0.73
CA ASN A 5 -1.23 -8.52 -2.03
C ASN A 5 -0.29 -9.06 -3.12
N GLU A 6 -0.83 -9.71 -4.15
CA GLU A 6 -0.10 -10.44 -5.20
C GLU A 6 1.08 -9.67 -5.81
N PHE A 7 0.95 -8.33 -5.88
CA PHE A 7 1.95 -7.44 -6.47
C PHE A 7 3.06 -7.01 -5.52
N SER A 8 2.93 -7.24 -4.21
CA SER A 8 3.95 -6.89 -3.21
C SER A 8 5.31 -7.53 -3.50
N ARG A 9 5.32 -8.65 -4.23
CA ARG A 9 6.52 -9.40 -4.64
C ARG A 9 7.15 -8.92 -5.94
N LYS A 10 6.49 -8.03 -6.69
CA LYS A 10 7.03 -7.51 -7.95
C LYS A 10 8.20 -6.55 -7.67
N VAL A 11 9.22 -6.62 -8.51
CA VAL A 11 10.39 -5.73 -8.46
C VAL A 11 9.99 -4.37 -9.03
N LEU A 12 10.44 -3.29 -8.40
CA LEU A 12 10.25 -1.93 -8.90
C LEU A 12 11.17 -1.69 -10.10
N SER A 13 10.69 -0.98 -11.12
CA SER A 13 11.56 -0.47 -12.19
C SER A 13 12.53 0.59 -11.63
N GLU A 14 13.61 0.85 -12.36
CA GLU A 14 14.58 1.89 -12.00
C GLU A 14 13.93 3.28 -11.92
N ASP A 15 13.08 3.61 -12.90
CA ASP A 15 12.28 4.83 -12.92
C ASP A 15 11.38 4.96 -11.66
N ALA A 16 10.69 3.88 -11.29
CA ALA A 16 9.87 3.86 -10.09
C ALA A 16 10.68 4.11 -8.80
N MET A 17 11.90 3.57 -8.71
CA MET A 17 12.80 3.83 -7.58
C MET A 17 13.26 5.28 -7.53
N GLU A 18 13.55 5.89 -8.68
CA GLU A 18 13.93 7.30 -8.76
C GLU A 18 12.80 8.21 -8.26
N TRP A 19 11.57 7.97 -8.71
CA TRP A 19 10.40 8.74 -8.27
C TRP A 19 10.10 8.59 -6.78
N ILE A 20 10.26 7.38 -6.22
CA ILE A 20 10.13 7.14 -4.78
C ILE A 20 11.20 7.94 -4.00
N SER A 21 12.44 7.96 -4.47
CA SER A 21 13.53 8.71 -3.85
C SER A 21 13.27 10.22 -3.88
N LYS A 22 12.78 10.74 -5.01
CA LYS A 22 12.37 12.16 -5.14
C LYS A 22 11.24 12.51 -4.17
N LEU A 23 10.22 11.65 -4.06
CA LEU A 23 9.12 11.85 -3.13
C LEU A 23 9.60 11.89 -1.67
N TYR A 24 10.41 10.89 -1.28
CA TYR A 24 10.99 10.83 0.07
C TYR A 24 11.78 12.10 0.40
N SER A 25 12.65 12.52 -0.52
CA SER A 25 13.49 13.71 -0.35
C SER A 25 12.64 14.97 -0.23
N MET A 26 11.66 15.15 -1.11
CA MET A 26 10.76 16.31 -1.10
C MET A 26 9.94 16.39 0.19
N MET A 27 9.40 15.28 0.67
CA MET A 27 8.65 15.25 1.93
C MET A 27 9.56 15.44 3.15
N THR A 28 10.80 14.98 3.09
CA THR A 28 11.79 15.21 4.15
C THR A 28 12.16 16.69 4.25
N VAL A 29 12.42 17.35 3.10
CA VAL A 29 12.73 18.78 3.05
C VAL A 29 11.56 19.64 3.54
N LYS A 30 10.32 19.20 3.29
CA LYS A 30 9.11 19.86 3.78
C LYS A 30 8.73 19.50 5.23
N ASP A 31 9.60 18.79 5.94
CA ASP A 31 9.44 18.41 7.35
C ASP A 31 8.12 17.67 7.65
N TYR A 32 7.71 16.78 6.75
CA TYR A 32 6.58 15.90 7.02
C TYR A 32 6.93 14.92 8.15
N GLY A 33 5.94 14.60 9.00
CA GLY A 33 6.12 13.60 10.05
C GLY A 33 6.56 12.23 9.49
N ARG A 34 7.45 11.55 10.22
CA ARG A 34 8.02 10.24 9.82
C ARG A 34 6.96 9.19 9.47
N GLY A 35 5.84 9.18 10.20
CA GLY A 35 4.70 8.29 9.93
C GLY A 35 4.05 8.59 8.58
N SER A 36 3.87 9.87 8.25
CA SER A 36 3.34 10.32 6.97
C SER A 36 4.28 9.96 5.83
N ILE A 37 5.57 10.30 5.93
CA ILE A 37 6.57 9.95 4.89
C ILE A 37 6.52 8.45 4.59
N LYS A 38 6.54 7.61 5.64
CA LYS A 38 6.45 6.15 5.49
C LYS A 38 5.15 5.72 4.80
N SER A 39 4.02 6.30 5.17
CA SER A 39 2.72 5.97 4.58
C SER A 39 2.68 6.31 3.09
N TYR A 40 3.10 7.51 2.71
CA TYR A 40 3.10 7.95 1.32
C TYR A 40 4.08 7.15 0.46
N VAL A 41 5.31 6.91 0.94
CA VAL A 41 6.31 6.10 0.22
C VAL A 41 5.81 4.67 0.01
N ASN A 42 5.20 4.06 1.03
CA ASN A 42 4.64 2.72 0.91
C ASN A 42 3.51 2.67 -0.11
N GLU A 43 2.61 3.65 -0.09
CA GLU A 43 1.47 3.69 -0.99
C GLU A 43 1.89 3.85 -2.46
N MET A 44 2.85 4.76 -2.70
CA MET A 44 3.41 4.94 -4.04
C MET A 44 4.19 3.71 -4.52
N THR A 45 4.89 3.03 -3.62
CA THR A 45 5.54 1.74 -3.93
C THR A 45 4.53 0.69 -4.38
N LEU A 46 3.35 0.63 -3.75
CA LEU A 46 2.30 -0.31 -4.12
C LEU A 46 1.68 0.04 -5.47
N LEU A 47 1.41 1.32 -5.73
CA LEU A 47 0.93 1.81 -7.02
C LEU A 47 1.88 1.40 -8.16
N PHE A 48 3.18 1.64 -8.00
CA PHE A 48 4.18 1.30 -9.02
C PHE A 48 4.34 -0.21 -9.20
N LYS A 49 4.20 -1.01 -8.14
CA LYS A 49 4.14 -2.48 -8.25
C LYS A 49 2.89 -2.98 -8.97
N TYR A 50 1.76 -2.30 -8.80
CA TYR A 50 0.53 -2.61 -9.52
C TYR A 50 0.73 -2.37 -11.02
N TYR A 51 1.28 -1.21 -11.39
CA TYR A 51 1.59 -0.82 -12.76
C TYR A 51 3.04 -1.14 -13.20
N HIS A 52 3.63 -2.24 -12.72
CA HIS A 52 5.02 -2.65 -13.03
C HIS A 52 5.42 -2.77 -14.52
N HIS A 53 4.45 -2.71 -15.43
CA HIS A 53 4.63 -2.81 -16.88
C HIS A 53 4.55 -1.44 -17.58
N LYS A 54 4.33 -0.37 -16.81
CA LYS A 54 4.28 1.00 -17.28
C LYS A 54 5.40 1.79 -16.60
N ASP A 55 5.96 2.73 -17.34
CA ASP A 55 6.80 3.77 -16.76
C ASP A 55 5.93 4.72 -15.91
N VAL A 56 6.53 5.38 -14.93
CA VAL A 56 5.79 6.22 -13.97
C VAL A 56 5.09 7.38 -14.67
N ASP A 57 5.71 7.94 -15.71
CA ASP A 57 5.17 9.04 -16.52
C ASP A 57 3.97 8.62 -17.39
N GLN A 58 3.79 7.32 -17.62
CA GLN A 58 2.64 6.75 -18.34
C GLN A 58 1.47 6.41 -17.42
N ILE A 59 1.62 6.56 -16.10
CA ILE A 59 0.51 6.35 -15.15
C ILE A 59 -0.44 7.54 -15.26
N THR A 60 -1.64 7.26 -15.76
CA THR A 60 -2.69 8.27 -15.96
C THR A 60 -3.58 8.43 -14.73
N GLN A 61 -4.41 9.47 -14.73
CA GLN A 61 -5.47 9.64 -13.73
C GLN A 61 -6.43 8.42 -13.70
N GLU A 62 -6.79 7.88 -14.86
CA GLU A 62 -7.65 6.68 -14.96
C GLU A 62 -6.98 5.45 -14.32
N ASP A 63 -5.65 5.33 -14.46
CA ASP A 63 -4.88 4.28 -13.81
C ASP A 63 -4.92 4.41 -12.27
N ILE A 64 -4.80 5.63 -11.75
CA ILE A 64 -4.91 5.91 -10.31
C ILE A 64 -6.31 5.53 -9.80
N GLU A 65 -7.37 5.90 -10.52
CA GLU A 65 -8.75 5.56 -10.15
C GLU A 65 -8.98 4.05 -10.12
N LYS A 66 -8.48 3.32 -11.12
CA LYS A 66 -8.51 1.85 -11.15
C LYS A 66 -7.77 1.24 -9.96
N TYR A 67 -6.62 1.80 -9.59
CA TYR A 67 -5.87 1.35 -8.42
C TYR A 67 -6.62 1.59 -7.10
N LEU A 68 -7.25 2.75 -6.93
CA LEU A 68 -8.08 3.05 -5.75
C LEU A 68 -9.31 2.13 -5.65
N LEU A 69 -9.93 1.82 -6.80
CA LEU A 69 -11.02 0.86 -6.86
C LEU A 69 -10.55 -0.54 -6.45
N TYR A 70 -9.40 -0.98 -6.97
CA TYR A 70 -8.79 -2.26 -6.58
C TYR A 70 -8.60 -2.34 -5.05
N GLN A 71 -8.01 -1.32 -4.42
CA GLN A 71 -7.83 -1.29 -2.96
C GLN A 71 -9.15 -1.39 -2.20
N THR A 72 -10.16 -0.64 -2.65
CA THR A 72 -11.49 -0.63 -2.02
C THR A 72 -12.17 -2.00 -2.10
N ILE A 73 -12.03 -2.69 -3.24
CA ILE A 73 -12.59 -4.05 -3.43
C ILE A 73 -11.84 -5.07 -2.57
N GLN A 74 -10.51 -4.97 -2.46
CA GLN A 74 -9.73 -5.84 -1.58
C GLN A 74 -10.17 -5.67 -0.11
N LEU A 75 -10.30 -4.44 0.38
CA LEU A 75 -10.78 -4.17 1.74
C LEU A 75 -12.18 -4.75 2.01
N LYS A 76 -13.11 -4.67 1.03
CA LYS A 76 -14.43 -5.31 1.14
C LYS A 76 -14.35 -6.84 1.23
N THR A 77 -13.40 -7.45 0.53
CA THR A 77 -13.18 -8.91 0.58
C THR A 77 -12.57 -9.37 1.91
N TYR A 78 -11.84 -8.50 2.62
CA TYR A 78 -11.37 -8.77 3.98
C TYR A 78 -12.46 -8.54 5.04
N CYS A 79 -13.40 -7.62 4.84
CA CYS A 79 -14.55 -7.43 5.72
C CYS A 79 -15.64 -8.51 5.59
N THR A 80 -15.67 -9.28 4.50
CA THR A 80 -16.68 -10.35 4.27
C THR A 80 -16.18 -11.77 4.54
N LYS A 81 -14.89 -11.96 4.89
CA LYS A 81 -14.43 -13.26 5.37
C LYS A 81 -14.99 -13.48 6.78
N PRO A 82 -15.85 -14.49 7.00
CA PRO A 82 -16.29 -14.80 8.36
C PRO A 82 -15.05 -15.12 9.19
N VAL A 83 -14.97 -14.51 10.37
CA VAL A 83 -14.00 -14.85 11.41
C VAL A 83 -14.20 -16.32 11.74
N LYS A 84 -13.46 -17.21 11.07
CA LYS A 84 -13.43 -18.62 11.42
C LYS A 84 -12.67 -18.73 12.74
N HIS A 85 -13.46 -18.84 13.81
CA HIS A 85 -13.18 -19.61 15.02
C HIS A 85 -11.81 -19.37 15.66
N TRP A 86 -11.73 -18.33 16.50
CA TRP A 86 -10.80 -18.34 17.62
C TRP A 86 -11.61 -18.71 18.85
N ALA A 87 -11.68 -20.01 19.11
CA ALA A 87 -12.08 -20.51 20.42
C ALA A 87 -11.03 -20.07 21.45
N LEU A 88 -11.55 -19.54 22.55
CA LEU A 88 -11.07 -19.69 23.93
C LEU A 88 -9.54 -19.78 24.09
N ASP A 89 -8.92 -18.66 24.47
CA ASP A 89 -7.98 -18.68 25.58
C ASP A 89 -7.94 -17.29 26.24
N GLY A 90 -8.04 -17.31 27.56
CA GLY A 90 -8.58 -16.24 28.38
C GLY A 90 -7.77 -14.96 28.42
N PHE A 91 -8.49 -13.85 28.44
CA PHE A 91 -8.04 -12.64 29.12
C PHE A 91 -9.25 -11.95 29.74
N ILE A 92 -9.45 -12.19 31.03
CA ILE A 92 -10.33 -11.38 31.88
C ILE A 92 -9.58 -10.09 32.18
N VAL A 93 -10.15 -8.95 31.84
CA VAL A 93 -9.80 -7.68 32.49
C VAL A 93 -11.01 -7.24 33.30
N THR A 94 -10.91 -7.42 34.61
CA THR A 94 -11.76 -6.79 35.61
C THR A 94 -11.37 -5.34 35.77
N THR A 95 -12.37 -4.45 35.70
CA THR A 95 -12.53 -3.29 36.60
C THR A 95 -14.00 -3.15 36.91
#